data_AF-A0AAE6Q8K4-F1
#
_entry.id   AF-A0AAE6Q8K4-F1
#
_cell.length_a   1.000
_cell.length_b   1.000
_cell.length_c   1.000
_cell.angle_alpha   90.00
_cell.angle_beta   90.00
_cell.angle_gamma   90.00
#
_symmetry.space_group_name_H-M   'P 1'
#
loop_
_entity.id
_entity.type
_entity.pdbx_description
1 polymer ?
#
loop_
_entity_poly.entity_id
_entity_poly.type
_entity_poly.pdbx_seq_one_letter_code
_entity_poly.pdbx_strand_id
1 'polypeptide(L)'
;MDYTTRKVQKAFDSAANSYDEFSWIQNIVLNKMCSLIKLEGGKNRILDIGCGTGNIGKLLNIAEHDFVQIDLSYEMCVLANKKNNKLSVNCNFDMMPFCANYFDIIIASMVLQWSCDINLSLLELIRVMKSGSTLYIAMPINGTLVELSTIIKKVGGIFNKFYSIDEVVGVVSLLGLKIQYLFCLSYKQYHKSFRAFLLNMKLTGVYAKKDNNNISYNIFDLGRIYSEMYSLGDYVFNSWNIMYLVIKK
;
A
#
# COMPACT_ATOMS: atom_id res chain seq x y z
N MET A 1 -8.61 -14.90 -10.23
CA MET A 1 -8.42 -13.45 -10.02
C MET A 1 -9.67 -12.71 -10.49
N ASP A 2 -10.33 -12.01 -9.58
CA ASP A 2 -11.53 -11.22 -9.85
C ASP A 2 -11.21 -9.99 -10.74
N TYR A 3 -12.26 -9.25 -11.12
CA TYR A 3 -12.14 -8.10 -12.02
C TYR A 3 -11.38 -6.91 -11.41
N THR A 4 -11.58 -6.64 -10.12
CA THR A 4 -10.95 -5.53 -9.41
C THR A 4 -9.45 -5.77 -9.29
N THR A 5 -9.05 -6.98 -8.90
CA THR A 5 -7.65 -7.37 -8.79
C THR A 5 -6.92 -7.25 -10.14
N ARG A 6 -7.56 -7.62 -11.26
CA ARG A 6 -6.98 -7.43 -12.60
C ARG A 6 -6.78 -5.96 -12.99
N LYS A 7 -7.68 -5.06 -12.56
CA LYS A 7 -7.50 -3.62 -12.80
C LYS A 7 -6.32 -3.07 -12.03
N VAL A 8 -6.20 -3.48 -10.77
CA VAL A 8 -5.07 -3.10 -9.90
C VAL A 8 -3.76 -3.56 -10.54
N GLN A 9 -3.68 -4.84 -10.94
CA GLN A 9 -2.52 -5.40 -11.64
C GLN A 9 -2.12 -4.54 -12.85
N LYS A 10 -3.05 -4.30 -13.79
CA LYS A 10 -2.79 -3.51 -15.00
C LYS A 10 -2.33 -2.08 -14.70
N ALA A 11 -2.89 -1.45 -13.67
CA ALA A 11 -2.52 -0.10 -13.28
C ALA A 11 -1.07 -0.03 -12.78
N PHE A 12 -0.66 -1.01 -11.97
CA PHE A 12 0.73 -1.10 -11.49
C PHE A 12 1.70 -1.54 -12.58
N ASP A 13 1.35 -2.49 -13.45
CA ASP A 13 2.17 -2.86 -14.61
C ASP A 13 2.46 -1.63 -15.49
N SER A 14 1.43 -0.83 -15.77
CA SER A 14 1.57 0.39 -16.59
C SER A 14 2.41 1.49 -15.93
N ALA A 15 2.43 1.52 -14.59
CA ALA A 15 3.11 2.54 -13.80
C ALA A 15 4.54 2.16 -13.41
N ALA A 16 4.97 0.90 -13.61
CA ALA A 16 6.21 0.36 -13.06
C ALA A 16 7.44 1.23 -13.36
N ASN A 17 7.58 1.71 -14.59
CA ASN A 17 8.73 2.53 -15.02
C ASN A 17 8.71 3.98 -14.48
N SER A 18 7.54 4.52 -14.15
CA SER A 18 7.40 5.87 -13.54
C SER A 18 7.27 5.81 -12.02
N TYR A 19 7.07 4.64 -11.44
CA TYR A 19 6.65 4.49 -10.05
C TYR A 19 7.59 5.20 -9.08
N ASP A 20 8.90 4.92 -9.17
CA ASP A 20 9.89 5.46 -8.24
C ASP A 20 9.96 6.99 -8.24
N GLU A 21 9.73 7.63 -9.39
CA GLU A 21 9.76 9.10 -9.54
C GLU A 21 8.57 9.78 -8.84
N PHE A 22 7.39 9.14 -8.87
CA PHE A 22 6.16 9.74 -8.38
C PHE A 22 5.73 9.25 -6.97
N SER A 23 6.47 8.29 -6.39
CA SER A 23 6.14 7.60 -5.14
C SER A 23 6.58 8.29 -3.84
N TRP A 24 6.37 9.61 -3.75
CA TRP A 24 6.78 10.40 -2.58
C TRP A 24 6.21 9.87 -1.26
N ILE A 25 4.88 9.66 -1.19
CA ILE A 25 4.23 9.20 0.04
C ILE A 25 4.61 7.76 0.37
N GLN A 26 4.68 6.88 -0.62
CA GLN A 26 5.05 5.48 -0.44
C GLN A 26 6.48 5.38 0.11
N ASN A 27 7.41 6.22 -0.38
CA ASN A 27 8.76 6.27 0.14
C ASN A 27 8.80 6.77 1.59
N ILE A 28 8.04 7.81 1.95
CA ILE A 28 7.95 8.29 3.35
C ILE A 28 7.45 7.18 4.28
N VAL A 29 6.37 6.51 3.86
CA VAL A 29 5.75 5.43 4.64
C VAL A 29 6.69 4.25 4.80
N LEU A 30 7.37 3.85 3.72
CA LEU A 30 8.33 2.77 3.74
C LEU A 30 9.52 3.09 4.64
N ASN A 31 10.08 4.30 4.57
CA ASN A 31 11.16 4.75 5.47
C ASN A 31 10.74 4.67 6.94
N LYS A 32 9.55 5.20 7.26
CA LYS A 32 9.04 5.15 8.62
C LYS A 32 8.84 3.71 9.08
N MET A 33 8.28 2.84 8.24
CA MET A 33 8.09 1.44 8.59
C MET A 33 9.42 0.70 8.78
N CYS A 34 10.39 0.90 7.89
CA CYS A 34 11.74 0.32 8.02
C CYS A 34 12.44 0.73 9.33
N SER A 35 12.22 1.94 9.84
CA SER A 35 12.75 2.37 11.14
C SER A 35 12.19 1.59 12.35
N LEU A 36 11.06 0.90 12.19
CA LEU A 36 10.45 0.07 13.23
C LEU A 36 10.89 -1.40 13.14
N ILE A 37 11.43 -1.80 11.98
CA ILE A 37 11.80 -3.19 11.72
C ILE A 37 13.08 -3.51 12.48
N LYS A 38 13.01 -4.59 13.25
CA LYS A 38 14.15 -5.11 13.99
C LYS A 38 14.60 -6.41 13.36
N LEU A 39 15.78 -6.37 12.75
CA LEU A 39 16.47 -7.55 12.25
C LEU A 39 17.29 -8.14 13.41
N GLU A 40 16.60 -8.68 14.41
CA GLU A 40 17.25 -9.35 15.55
C GLU A 40 17.60 -10.80 15.18
N GLY A 41 18.70 -11.32 15.76
CA GLY A 41 19.00 -12.75 15.77
C GLY A 41 19.32 -13.39 14.41
N GLY A 42 20.56 -13.27 13.96
CA GLY A 42 21.09 -14.06 12.83
C GLY A 42 20.35 -13.87 11.50
N LYS A 43 20.39 -14.90 10.65
CA LYS A 43 19.78 -14.87 9.31
C LYS A 43 18.26 -15.06 9.42
N ASN A 44 17.51 -14.03 9.05
CA ASN A 44 16.04 -14.02 9.03
C ASN A 44 15.47 -14.45 7.67
N ARG A 45 14.29 -15.09 7.67
CA ARG A 45 13.45 -15.26 6.47
C ARG A 45 12.42 -14.14 6.42
N ILE A 46 12.58 -13.25 5.45
CA ILE A 46 11.83 -12.00 5.33
C ILE A 46 10.96 -12.07 4.09
N LEU A 47 9.68 -11.75 4.23
CA LEU A 47 8.74 -11.59 3.13
C LEU A 47 8.30 -10.13 3.00
N ASP A 48 8.56 -9.51 1.86
CA ASP A 48 8.03 -8.21 1.46
C ASP A 48 6.85 -8.37 0.50
N ILE A 49 5.69 -7.84 0.88
CA ILE A 49 4.42 -8.07 0.20
C ILE A 49 3.95 -6.77 -0.44
N GLY A 50 3.63 -6.84 -1.74
CA GLY A 50 3.41 -5.64 -2.56
C GLY A 50 4.70 -4.84 -2.66
N CYS A 51 5.79 -5.50 -3.01
CA CYS A 51 7.14 -4.94 -2.96
C CYS A 51 7.34 -3.74 -3.91
N GLY A 52 6.41 -3.54 -4.87
CA GLY A 52 6.56 -2.57 -5.93
C GLY A 52 7.87 -2.80 -6.67
N THR A 53 8.63 -1.74 -6.90
CA THR A 53 9.94 -1.80 -7.56
C THR A 53 11.07 -2.28 -6.64
N GLY A 54 10.78 -2.77 -5.42
CA GLY A 54 11.75 -3.32 -4.48
C GLY A 54 12.51 -2.28 -3.65
N ASN A 55 11.95 -1.10 -3.37
CA ASN A 55 12.67 -0.02 -2.67
C ASN A 55 13.09 -0.36 -1.23
N ILE A 56 12.53 -1.41 -0.62
CA ILE A 56 12.89 -1.80 0.74
C ILE A 56 14.35 -2.25 0.88
N GLY A 57 14.92 -2.85 -0.18
CA GLY A 57 16.32 -3.29 -0.18
C GLY A 57 17.34 -2.15 -0.11
N LYS A 58 16.92 -0.91 -0.37
CA LYS A 58 17.75 0.30 -0.14
C LYS A 58 17.78 0.73 1.33
N LEU A 59 16.81 0.29 2.12
CA LEU A 59 16.54 0.78 3.48
C LEU A 59 16.85 -0.26 4.56
N LEU A 60 16.76 -1.55 4.22
CA LEU A 60 17.09 -2.66 5.10
C LEU A 60 18.30 -3.41 4.55
N ASN A 61 19.18 -3.86 5.45
CA ASN A 61 20.29 -4.74 5.08
C ASN A 61 19.78 -6.15 4.78
N ILE A 62 19.31 -6.36 3.54
CA ILE A 62 18.71 -7.62 3.11
C ILE A 62 19.74 -8.66 2.60
N ALA A 63 21.01 -8.28 2.48
CA ALA A 63 22.05 -9.13 1.89
C ALA A 63 22.20 -10.45 2.67
N GLU A 64 22.30 -10.33 3.99
CA GLU A 64 22.51 -11.44 4.95
C GLU A 64 21.23 -12.21 5.30
N HIS A 65 20.12 -11.94 4.61
CA HIS A 65 18.81 -12.52 4.91
C HIS A 65 18.23 -13.29 3.73
N ASP A 66 17.41 -14.30 4.05
CA ASP A 66 16.58 -15.00 3.08
C ASP A 66 15.38 -14.12 2.76
N PHE A 67 15.59 -13.22 1.82
CA PHE A 67 14.65 -12.18 1.45
C PHE A 67 13.86 -12.60 0.20
N VAL A 68 12.54 -12.69 0.35
CA VAL A 68 11.58 -12.94 -0.72
C VAL A 68 10.69 -11.73 -0.86
N GLN A 69 10.42 -11.31 -2.08
CA GLN A 69 9.55 -10.18 -2.39
C GLN A 69 8.46 -10.60 -3.36
N ILE A 70 7.24 -10.14 -3.14
CA ILE A 70 6.10 -10.48 -4.01
C ILE A 70 5.34 -9.24 -4.43
N ASP A 71 4.83 -9.26 -5.65
CA ASP A 71 3.92 -8.24 -6.16
C ASP A 71 2.92 -8.86 -7.15
N LEU A 72 1.73 -8.25 -7.21
CA LEU A 72 0.70 -8.63 -8.17
C LEU A 72 1.09 -8.26 -9.61
N SER A 73 1.89 -7.20 -9.77
CA SER A 73 2.45 -6.75 -11.04
C SER A 73 3.73 -7.53 -11.38
N TYR A 74 3.77 -8.04 -12.61
CA TYR A 74 4.96 -8.71 -13.13
C TYR A 74 6.10 -7.71 -13.35
N GLU A 75 5.78 -6.54 -13.92
CA GLU A 75 6.76 -5.47 -14.19
C GLU A 75 7.42 -4.97 -12.90
N MET A 76 6.65 -4.84 -11.82
CA MET A 76 7.17 -4.51 -10.49
C MET A 76 8.16 -5.57 -10.00
N CYS A 77 7.81 -6.87 -10.13
CA CYS A 77 8.68 -7.98 -9.74
C CYS A 77 10.02 -7.98 -10.50
N VAL A 78 9.99 -7.68 -11.81
CA VAL A 78 11.19 -7.57 -12.66
C VAL A 78 12.11 -6.47 -12.15
N LEU A 79 11.57 -5.27 -11.89
CA LEU A 79 12.34 -4.14 -11.35
C LEU A 79 12.89 -4.44 -9.95
N ALA A 80 12.08 -5.06 -9.08
CA ALA A 80 12.46 -5.44 -7.73
C ALA A 80 13.57 -6.50 -7.72
N ASN A 81 13.50 -7.49 -8.62
CA ASN A 81 14.53 -8.50 -8.79
C ASN A 81 15.85 -7.86 -9.22
N LYS A 82 15.81 -7.01 -10.26
CA LYS A 82 16.98 -6.29 -10.76
C LYS A 82 17.62 -5.39 -9.70
N LYS A 83 16.80 -4.74 -8.87
CA LYS A 83 17.24 -3.80 -7.82
C LYS A 83 17.90 -4.51 -6.64
N ASN A 84 17.31 -5.61 -6.17
CA ASN A 84 17.71 -6.26 -4.93
C ASN A 84 18.56 -7.52 -5.13
N ASN A 85 18.57 -8.08 -6.35
CA ASN A 85 19.15 -9.39 -6.67
C ASN A 85 18.66 -10.50 -5.71
N LYS A 86 17.35 -10.52 -5.45
CA LYS A 86 16.64 -11.49 -4.60
C LYS A 86 15.44 -12.07 -5.32
N LEU A 87 14.91 -13.20 -4.84
CA LEU A 87 13.76 -13.87 -5.43
C LEU A 87 12.53 -12.96 -5.40
N SER A 88 12.01 -12.63 -6.59
CA SER A 88 10.73 -11.95 -6.78
C SER A 88 9.69 -12.92 -7.32
N VAL A 89 8.52 -12.99 -6.69
CA VAL A 89 7.43 -13.87 -7.12
C VAL A 89 6.22 -13.02 -7.53
N ASN A 90 5.78 -13.17 -8.77
CA ASN A 90 4.54 -12.56 -9.22
C ASN A 90 3.34 -13.40 -8.74
N CYS A 91 2.63 -12.93 -7.73
CA CYS A 91 1.46 -13.64 -7.18
C CYS A 91 0.47 -12.67 -6.52
N ASN A 92 -0.73 -13.18 -6.24
CA ASN A 92 -1.69 -12.47 -5.40
C ASN A 92 -1.37 -12.74 -3.92
N PHE A 93 -1.24 -11.70 -3.10
CA PHE A 93 -0.99 -11.85 -1.67
C PHE A 93 -2.15 -12.49 -0.90
N ASP A 94 -3.36 -12.54 -1.48
CA ASP A 94 -4.49 -13.29 -0.92
C ASP A 94 -4.32 -14.81 -1.03
N MET A 95 -3.39 -15.28 -1.87
CA MET A 95 -3.11 -16.70 -2.07
C MET A 95 -1.65 -16.90 -2.50
N MET A 96 -0.75 -16.98 -1.53
CA MET A 96 0.69 -17.03 -1.75
C MET A 96 1.19 -18.48 -1.91
N PRO A 97 2.11 -18.74 -2.85
CA PRO A 97 2.66 -20.08 -3.11
C PRO A 97 3.75 -20.48 -2.10
N PHE A 98 3.56 -20.16 -0.81
CA PHE A 98 4.52 -20.44 0.26
C PHE A 98 3.96 -21.41 1.29
N CYS A 99 4.85 -22.18 1.91
CA CYS A 99 4.51 -23.06 3.03
C CYS A 99 3.99 -22.25 4.22
N ALA A 100 3.11 -22.88 5.01
CA ALA A 100 2.68 -22.31 6.28
C ALA A 100 3.86 -22.24 7.28
N ASN A 101 3.78 -21.32 8.25
CA ASN A 101 4.74 -21.16 9.35
C ASN A 101 6.21 -21.01 8.91
N TYR A 102 6.46 -20.29 7.83
CA TYR A 102 7.78 -20.20 7.21
C TYR A 102 8.52 -18.90 7.53
N PHE A 103 7.88 -17.75 7.43
CA PHE A 103 8.58 -16.46 7.53
C PHE A 103 8.72 -15.97 8.97
N ASP A 104 9.87 -15.39 9.29
CA ASP A 104 10.20 -14.83 10.61
C ASP A 104 9.81 -13.34 10.69
N ILE A 105 9.83 -12.64 9.56
CA ILE A 105 9.40 -11.24 9.42
C ILE A 105 8.56 -11.10 8.15
N ILE A 106 7.41 -10.44 8.27
CA ILE A 106 6.56 -10.08 7.13
C ILE A 106 6.34 -8.57 7.11
N ILE A 107 6.43 -7.99 5.93
CA ILE A 107 6.34 -6.56 5.70
C ILE A 107 5.28 -6.31 4.64
N ALA A 108 4.30 -5.47 4.96
CA ALA A 108 3.21 -5.09 4.08
C ALA A 108 3.08 -3.56 4.07
N SER A 109 3.79 -2.90 3.16
CA SER A 109 3.73 -1.44 2.99
C SER A 109 2.78 -1.08 1.86
N MET A 110 1.80 -0.23 2.13
CA MET A 110 0.93 0.37 1.12
C MET A 110 0.33 -0.67 0.15
N VAL A 111 0.00 -1.86 0.65
CA VAL A 111 -0.52 -2.98 -0.15
C VAL A 111 -1.92 -3.44 0.26
N LEU A 112 -2.20 -3.57 1.57
CA LEU A 112 -3.43 -4.23 2.04
C LEU A 112 -4.73 -3.49 1.69
N GLN A 113 -4.67 -2.20 1.41
CA GLN A 113 -5.85 -1.46 0.92
C GLN A 113 -6.37 -1.95 -0.45
N TRP A 114 -5.52 -2.66 -1.20
CA TRP A 114 -5.88 -3.26 -2.48
C TRP A 114 -6.59 -4.61 -2.34
N SER A 115 -6.64 -5.16 -1.13
CA SER A 115 -7.36 -6.40 -0.85
C SER A 115 -8.83 -6.31 -1.28
N CYS A 116 -9.34 -7.43 -1.78
CA CYS A 116 -10.78 -7.64 -1.97
C CYS A 116 -11.47 -7.92 -0.63
N ASP A 117 -10.82 -8.68 0.24
CA ASP A 117 -11.27 -8.99 1.59
C ASP A 117 -10.07 -9.06 2.54
N ILE A 118 -9.93 -8.03 3.36
CA ILE A 118 -8.79 -7.89 4.27
C ILE A 118 -8.73 -9.02 5.31
N ASN A 119 -9.86 -9.67 5.63
CA ASN A 119 -9.88 -10.84 6.51
C ASN A 119 -9.13 -12.01 5.88
N LEU A 120 -9.41 -12.30 4.61
CA LEU A 120 -8.76 -13.37 3.87
C LEU A 120 -7.27 -13.06 3.69
N SER A 121 -6.91 -11.82 3.36
CA SER A 121 -5.51 -11.41 3.27
C SER A 121 -4.79 -11.63 4.60
N LEU A 122 -5.36 -11.17 5.72
CA LEU A 122 -4.75 -11.33 7.04
C LEU A 122 -4.62 -12.80 7.45
N LEU A 123 -5.60 -13.65 7.13
CA LEU A 123 -5.50 -15.09 7.34
C LEU A 123 -4.36 -15.71 6.55
N GLU A 124 -4.18 -15.31 5.30
CA GLU A 124 -3.10 -15.79 4.44
C GLU A 124 -1.72 -15.33 4.94
N LEU A 125 -1.61 -14.09 5.42
CA LEU A 125 -0.41 -13.60 6.11
C LEU A 125 -0.10 -14.48 7.33
N ILE A 126 -1.07 -14.69 8.21
CA ILE A 126 -0.90 -15.50 9.41
C ILE A 126 -0.52 -16.93 9.07
N ARG A 127 -1.08 -17.50 7.99
CA ARG A 127 -0.73 -18.85 7.55
C ARG A 127 0.76 -18.98 7.29
N VAL A 128 1.36 -18.04 6.56
CA VAL A 128 2.79 -18.09 6.19
C VAL A 128 3.73 -17.59 7.30
N MET A 129 3.21 -16.82 8.26
CA MET A 129 3.93 -16.37 9.46
C MET A 129 4.30 -17.55 10.38
N LYS A 130 5.56 -17.67 10.77
CA LYS A 130 5.98 -18.61 11.83
C LYS A 130 5.42 -18.18 13.20
N SER A 131 5.22 -19.12 14.12
CA SER A 131 4.93 -18.79 15.52
C SER A 131 6.06 -17.95 16.13
N GLY A 132 5.74 -16.87 16.84
CA GLY A 132 6.72 -15.93 17.36
C GLY A 132 7.31 -14.99 16.30
N SER A 133 6.78 -14.94 15.08
CA SER A 133 7.21 -13.98 14.04
C SER A 133 6.51 -12.64 14.17
N THR A 134 7.04 -11.62 13.49
CA THR A 134 6.48 -10.26 13.50
C THR A 134 5.98 -9.85 12.12
N LEU A 135 4.78 -9.27 12.08
CA LEU A 135 4.19 -8.66 10.90
C LEU A 135 4.15 -7.14 11.07
N TYR A 136 4.67 -6.44 10.06
CA TYR A 136 4.71 -4.99 9.96
C TYR A 136 3.75 -4.54 8.86
N ILE A 137 2.75 -3.73 9.21
CA ILE A 137 1.78 -3.17 8.29
C ILE A 137 1.90 -1.66 8.31
N ALA A 138 1.96 -1.04 7.14
CA ALA A 138 1.69 0.38 6.97
C ALA A 138 0.69 0.55 5.84
N MET A 139 -0.46 1.18 6.11
CA MET A 139 -1.52 1.32 5.10
C MET A 139 -2.33 2.60 5.27
N PRO A 140 -2.89 3.14 4.17
CA PRO A 140 -3.83 4.24 4.26
C PRO A 140 -5.13 3.76 4.92
N ILE A 141 -5.63 4.58 5.84
CA ILE A 141 -6.89 4.37 6.55
C ILE A 141 -7.87 5.51 6.27
N ASN A 142 -9.07 5.40 6.85
CA ASN A 142 -10.12 6.40 6.75
C ASN A 142 -9.59 7.84 6.99
N GLY A 143 -10.11 8.79 6.21
CA GLY A 143 -9.62 10.17 6.13
C GLY A 143 -8.44 10.40 5.16
N THR A 144 -7.86 9.33 4.59
CA THR A 144 -6.98 9.46 3.42
C THR A 144 -7.77 9.97 2.21
N LEU A 145 -7.19 10.92 1.46
CA LEU A 145 -7.78 11.58 0.29
C LEU A 145 -9.17 12.17 0.56
N VAL A 146 -9.39 12.70 1.77
CA VAL A 146 -10.67 13.29 2.19
C VAL A 146 -11.09 14.43 1.27
N GLU A 147 -10.13 15.19 0.72
CA GLU A 147 -10.38 16.29 -0.21
C GLU A 147 -11.04 15.77 -1.49
N LEU A 148 -10.44 14.75 -2.11
CA LEU A 148 -10.95 14.11 -3.33
C LEU A 148 -12.29 13.40 -3.07
N SER A 149 -12.40 12.70 -1.93
CA SER A 149 -13.64 12.03 -1.50
C SER A 149 -14.80 13.02 -1.35
N THR A 150 -14.54 14.18 -0.74
CA THR A 150 -15.55 15.22 -0.52
C THR A 150 -16.08 15.74 -1.84
N ILE A 151 -15.20 16.04 -2.80
CA ILE A 151 -15.62 16.63 -4.07
C ILE A 151 -16.32 15.60 -4.95
N ILE A 152 -15.82 14.37 -5.02
CA ILE A 152 -16.49 13.28 -5.75
C ILE A 152 -17.91 13.09 -5.23
N LYS A 153 -18.11 13.09 -3.90
CA LYS A 153 -19.46 13.00 -3.30
C LYS A 153 -20.33 14.22 -3.62
N LYS A 154 -19.77 15.44 -3.61
CA LYS A 154 -20.52 16.66 -3.98
C LYS A 154 -21.07 16.62 -5.40
N VAL A 155 -20.38 15.97 -6.32
CA VAL A 155 -20.85 15.80 -7.72
C VAL A 155 -21.64 14.50 -7.93
N GLY A 156 -22.10 13.85 -6.85
CA GLY A 156 -22.90 12.62 -6.91
C GLY A 156 -22.11 11.35 -7.24
N GLY A 157 -20.77 11.41 -7.26
CA GLY A 157 -19.90 10.27 -7.49
C GLY A 157 -19.69 9.41 -6.25
N ILE A 158 -19.17 8.19 -6.47
CA ILE A 158 -18.76 7.27 -5.40
C ILE A 158 -17.25 7.27 -5.27
N PHE A 159 -16.76 7.35 -4.04
CA PHE A 159 -15.36 7.23 -3.68
C PHE A 159 -15.12 5.96 -2.86
N ASN A 160 -14.10 5.19 -3.22
CA ASN A 160 -13.76 3.96 -2.51
C ASN A 160 -13.40 4.29 -1.06
N LYS A 161 -14.01 3.59 -0.11
CA LYS A 161 -13.69 3.77 1.30
C LYS A 161 -12.33 3.13 1.62
N PHE A 162 -11.57 3.81 2.47
CA PHE A 162 -10.43 3.20 3.15
C PHE A 162 -10.92 2.53 4.43
N TYR A 163 -10.25 1.45 4.83
CA TYR A 163 -10.54 0.77 6.10
C TYR A 163 -10.34 1.72 7.29
N SER A 164 -11.19 1.59 8.29
CA SER A 164 -11.00 2.19 9.60
C SER A 164 -10.00 1.39 10.43
N ILE A 165 -9.47 2.00 11.49
CA ILE A 165 -8.58 1.33 12.44
C ILE A 165 -9.34 0.19 13.13
N ASP A 166 -10.58 0.42 13.55
CA ASP A 166 -11.40 -0.55 14.26
C ASP A 166 -11.69 -1.79 13.41
N GLU A 167 -11.93 -1.62 12.10
CA GLU A 167 -12.07 -2.75 11.18
C GLU A 167 -10.80 -3.60 11.18
N VAL A 168 -9.60 -3.00 11.02
CA VAL A 168 -8.35 -3.78 10.97
C VAL A 168 -8.02 -4.41 12.32
N VAL A 169 -8.12 -3.65 13.41
CA VAL A 169 -7.83 -4.13 14.78
C VAL A 169 -8.81 -5.20 15.21
N GLY A 170 -10.09 -5.09 14.82
CA GLY A 170 -11.11 -6.10 15.06
C GLY A 170 -10.71 -7.45 14.47
N VAL A 171 -10.27 -7.47 13.21
CA VAL A 171 -9.80 -8.71 12.56
C VAL A 171 -8.57 -9.29 13.26
N VAL A 172 -7.58 -8.46 13.57
CA VAL A 172 -6.35 -8.90 14.27
C VAL A 172 -6.67 -9.50 15.64
N SER A 173 -7.61 -8.89 16.37
CA SER A 173 -8.06 -9.36 17.69
C SER A 173 -8.83 -10.68 17.60
N LEU A 174 -9.72 -10.82 16.61
CA LEU A 174 -10.48 -12.06 16.36
C LEU A 174 -9.56 -13.25 16.04
N LEU A 175 -8.41 -12.98 15.42
CA LEU A 175 -7.40 -13.98 15.09
C LEU A 175 -6.44 -14.29 16.25
N GLY A 176 -6.67 -13.69 17.42
CA GLY A 176 -5.88 -13.94 18.63
C GLY A 176 -4.44 -13.40 18.58
N LEU A 177 -4.15 -12.49 17.64
CA LEU A 177 -2.82 -11.95 17.45
C LEU A 177 -2.53 -10.80 18.42
N LYS A 178 -1.28 -10.69 18.86
CA LYS A 178 -0.87 -9.63 19.78
C LYS A 178 -0.42 -8.38 19.02
N ILE A 179 -1.14 -7.28 19.20
CA ILE A 179 -0.69 -5.95 18.74
C ILE A 179 0.44 -5.48 19.67
N GLN A 180 1.63 -5.25 19.11
CA GLN A 180 2.77 -4.68 19.85
C GLN A 180 2.76 -3.15 19.79
N TYR A 181 2.49 -2.61 18.60
CA TYR A 181 2.43 -1.17 18.36
C TYR A 181 1.31 -0.85 17.38
N LEU A 182 0.59 0.23 17.66
CA LEU A 182 -0.35 0.85 16.72
C LEU A 182 -0.26 2.36 16.89
N PHE A 183 0.02 3.07 15.79
CA PHE A 183 -0.03 4.52 15.76
C PHE A 183 -0.36 5.01 14.36
N CYS A 184 -0.85 6.24 14.26
CA CYS A 184 -1.23 6.85 12.99
C CYS A 184 -0.47 8.15 12.77
N LEU A 185 -0.11 8.41 11.51
CA LEU A 185 0.49 9.68 11.10
C LEU A 185 -0.27 10.25 9.91
N SER A 186 -0.43 11.57 9.92
CA SER A 186 -1.06 12.32 8.84
C SER A 186 -0.01 13.08 8.04
N TYR A 187 -0.10 12.99 6.72
CA TYR A 187 0.78 13.68 5.78
C TYR A 187 -0.04 14.50 4.81
N LYS A 188 0.51 15.65 4.39
CA LYS A 188 -0.01 16.42 3.26
C LYS A 188 0.98 16.37 2.12
N GLN A 189 0.48 16.05 0.93
CA GLN A 189 1.24 16.08 -0.31
C GLN A 189 0.72 17.23 -1.18
N TYR A 190 1.65 18.02 -1.71
CA TYR A 190 1.34 19.22 -2.49
C TYR A 190 1.64 18.99 -3.97
N HIS A 191 0.80 19.52 -4.84
CA HIS A 191 0.89 19.39 -6.29
C HIS A 191 0.66 20.74 -6.94
N LYS A 192 1.31 20.98 -8.09
CA LYS A 192 1.19 22.24 -8.83
C LYS A 192 -0.24 22.55 -9.31
N SER A 193 -1.08 21.52 -9.46
CA SER A 193 -2.48 21.66 -9.84
C SER A 193 -3.22 20.36 -9.56
N PHE A 194 -4.56 20.41 -9.61
CA PHE A 194 -5.38 19.20 -9.53
C PHE A 194 -5.06 18.19 -10.65
N ARG A 195 -4.74 18.67 -11.87
CA ARG A 195 -4.29 17.81 -12.96
C ARG A 195 -2.98 17.10 -12.64
N ALA A 196 -2.02 17.80 -12.04
CA ALA A 196 -0.76 17.22 -11.62
C ALA A 196 -0.97 16.14 -10.52
N PHE A 197 -1.88 16.38 -9.58
CA PHE A 197 -2.28 15.39 -8.58
C PHE A 197 -2.84 14.10 -9.23
N LEU A 198 -3.80 14.23 -10.15
CA LEU A 198 -4.36 13.06 -10.83
C LEU A 198 -3.32 12.32 -11.69
N LEU A 199 -2.41 13.06 -12.31
CA LEU A 199 -1.30 12.48 -13.05
C LEU A 199 -0.36 11.70 -12.12
N ASN A 200 -0.03 12.24 -10.95
CA ASN A 200 0.77 11.53 -9.92
C ASN A 200 0.09 10.21 -9.50
N MET A 201 -1.22 10.20 -9.26
CA MET A 201 -1.96 8.96 -8.95
C MET A 201 -1.91 7.94 -10.10
N LYS A 202 -1.98 8.41 -11.34
CA LYS A 202 -1.90 7.54 -12.53
C LYS A 202 -0.50 6.93 -12.68
N LEU A 203 0.54 7.75 -12.54
CA LEU A 203 1.94 7.35 -12.72
C LEU A 203 2.50 6.50 -11.55
N THR A 204 1.72 6.36 -10.48
CA THR A 204 2.00 5.44 -9.37
C THR A 204 1.08 4.21 -9.35
N GLY A 205 0.13 4.09 -10.29
CA GLY A 205 -0.85 2.98 -10.33
C GLY A 205 -1.99 3.10 -9.31
N VAL A 206 -1.95 4.08 -8.39
CA VAL A 206 -2.91 4.27 -7.29
C VAL A 206 -4.28 4.79 -7.78
N TYR A 207 -4.40 5.08 -9.07
CA TYR A 207 -5.64 5.52 -9.72
C TYR A 207 -6.68 4.40 -9.97
N ALA A 208 -6.35 3.13 -9.74
CA ALA A 208 -7.25 2.01 -10.04
C ALA A 208 -8.61 2.12 -9.29
N LYS A 209 -9.70 2.33 -10.03
CA LYS A 209 -11.07 2.36 -9.49
C LYS A 209 -11.55 0.94 -9.18
N LYS A 210 -11.96 0.66 -7.93
CA LYS A 210 -12.66 -0.58 -7.54
C LYS A 210 -14.03 -0.72 -8.23
N ASP A 211 -14.78 0.39 -8.39
CA ASP A 211 -16.11 0.36 -9.02
C ASP A 211 -16.19 0.93 -10.44
N ASN A 212 -17.19 0.43 -11.18
CA ASN A 212 -17.48 0.73 -12.60
C ASN A 212 -18.50 1.85 -12.82
N ASN A 213 -18.84 2.65 -11.81
CA ASN A 213 -19.91 3.63 -11.99
C ASN A 213 -19.56 4.70 -13.05
N ASN A 214 -20.34 4.66 -14.13
CA ASN A 214 -20.33 5.55 -15.31
C ASN A 214 -20.84 6.97 -15.00
N ILE A 215 -20.57 7.49 -13.80
CA ILE A 215 -20.86 8.90 -13.53
C ILE A 215 -19.70 9.70 -14.12
N SER A 216 -19.91 10.19 -15.34
CA SER A 216 -19.00 11.09 -16.03
C SER A 216 -19.20 12.50 -15.48
N TYR A 217 -18.41 12.88 -14.49
CA TYR A 217 -18.29 14.26 -14.04
C TYR A 217 -17.20 14.98 -14.83
N ASN A 218 -17.44 16.27 -15.12
CA ASN A 218 -16.48 17.10 -15.83
C ASN A 218 -15.22 17.33 -14.98
N ILE A 219 -14.08 16.85 -15.47
CA ILE A 219 -12.80 16.92 -14.76
C ILE A 219 -12.32 18.36 -14.55
N PHE A 220 -12.74 19.29 -15.42
CA PHE A 220 -12.43 20.71 -15.28
C PHE A 220 -13.20 21.35 -14.12
N ASP A 221 -14.49 21.04 -14.00
CA ASP A 221 -15.32 21.53 -12.88
C ASP A 221 -14.82 20.96 -11.55
N LEU A 222 -14.46 19.68 -11.52
CA LEU A 222 -13.80 19.06 -10.37
C LEU A 222 -12.50 19.80 -10.01
N GLY A 223 -11.66 20.08 -11.00
CA GLY A 223 -10.38 20.75 -10.78
C GLY A 223 -10.52 22.17 -10.28
N ARG A 224 -11.55 22.90 -10.73
CA ARG A 224 -11.87 24.23 -10.23
C ARG A 224 -12.32 24.17 -8.77
N ILE A 225 -13.33 23.34 -8.47
CA ILE A 225 -13.85 23.18 -7.10
C ILE A 225 -12.74 22.70 -6.15
N TYR A 226 -11.87 21.78 -6.61
CA TYR A 226 -10.74 21.30 -5.83
C TYR A 226 -9.75 22.41 -5.50
N SER A 227 -9.36 23.20 -6.50
CA SER A 227 -8.42 24.30 -6.31
C SER A 227 -8.99 25.40 -5.41
N GLU A 228 -10.30 25.68 -5.49
CA GLU A 228 -10.98 26.66 -4.62
C GLU A 228 -11.02 26.22 -3.16
N MET A 229 -11.20 24.92 -2.89
CA MET A 229 -11.38 24.40 -1.54
C MET A 229 -10.07 23.92 -0.87
N TYR A 230 -9.13 23.41 -1.65
CA TYR A 230 -7.98 22.64 -1.16
C TYR A 230 -6.66 23.10 -1.78
N SER A 231 -6.44 24.42 -1.76
CA SER A 231 -5.18 25.06 -2.16
C SER A 231 -4.44 25.72 -1.00
N LEU A 232 -3.13 25.87 -1.17
CA LEU A 232 -2.24 26.65 -0.32
C LEU A 232 -1.21 27.34 -1.21
N GLY A 233 -1.37 28.65 -1.41
CA GLY A 233 -0.61 29.38 -2.43
C GLY A 233 -0.89 28.82 -3.82
N ASP A 234 0.16 28.62 -4.61
CA ASP A 234 0.07 28.11 -6.00
C ASP A 234 -0.05 26.57 -6.09
N TYR A 235 -0.38 25.89 -5.00
CA TYR A 235 -0.45 24.44 -4.93
C TYR A 235 -1.82 23.98 -4.46
N VAL A 236 -2.24 22.82 -4.96
CA VAL A 236 -3.31 22.03 -4.33
C VAL A 236 -2.68 20.97 -3.44
N PHE A 237 -3.42 20.49 -2.43
CA PHE A 237 -2.92 19.43 -1.56
C PHE A 237 -3.92 18.28 -1.42
N ASN A 238 -3.41 17.12 -1.03
CA ASN A 238 -4.19 15.99 -0.60
C ASN A 238 -3.62 15.43 0.72
N SER A 239 -4.49 14.86 1.55
CA SER A 239 -4.10 14.31 2.85
C SER A 239 -3.98 12.78 2.80
N TRP A 240 -3.04 12.23 3.55
CA TRP A 240 -2.81 10.80 3.74
C TRP A 240 -2.82 10.50 5.23
N ASN A 241 -3.72 9.63 5.68
CA ASN A 241 -3.72 9.11 7.05
C ASN A 241 -3.22 7.68 7.01
N ILE A 242 -2.05 7.44 7.59
CA ILE A 242 -1.37 6.15 7.51
C ILE A 242 -1.37 5.53 8.89
N MET A 243 -1.91 4.33 8.99
CA MET A 243 -1.76 3.47 10.15
C MET A 243 -0.47 2.67 10.03
N TYR A 244 0.29 2.63 11.11
CA TYR A 244 1.42 1.72 11.31
C TYR A 244 1.04 0.74 12.41
N LEU A 245 1.10 -0.54 12.09
CA LEU A 245 0.66 -1.63 12.96
C LEU A 245 1.72 -2.72 12.97
N VAL A 246 2.17 -3.10 14.17
CA VAL A 246 3.13 -4.18 14.39
C VAL A 246 2.46 -5.26 15.21
N ILE A 247 2.46 -6.47 14.66
CA ILE A 247 1.75 -7.63 15.20
C ILE A 247 2.76 -8.73 15.48
N LYS A 248 2.61 -9.39 16.64
CA LYS A 248 3.30 -10.63 16.97
C LYS A 248 2.30 -11.79 16.87
N LYS A 249 2.67 -12.81 16.10
CA LYS A 249 1.99 -14.12 16.09
C LYS A 249 2.51 -14.96 17.25
#